data_AF-A0A533YJ56-F1
#
_entry.id   AF-A0A533YJ56-F1
#
_cell.length_a   1.000
_cell.length_b   1.000
_cell.length_c   1.000
_cell.angle_alpha   90.00
_cell.angle_beta   90.00
_cell.angle_gamma   90.00
#
_symmetry.space_group_name_H-M   'P 1'
#
loop_
_entity.id
_entity.type
_entity.pdbx_description
1 polymer ?
#
loop_
_entity_poly.entity_id
_entity_poly.type
_entity_poly.pdbx_seq_one_letter_code
_entity_poly.pdbx_strand_id
1 'polypeptide(L)'
;LDIRIMSPAEATRFSLERIKEGKDTISVTGNVLRDYLTDLFPILEIGTSAKMLSIVPLMNGGGLFETGAGGSAPKHVQQFQEEGYLRWDSLGEFLALAPSLEHLSKASNNPSAKILADTLDRATAKLLENNRSPARKVGEIDNRGSHFYLALYWAQALAEQTDDTNLQARFAKVAKQLAENEAKITAELLGAQGKPVDMGGYYHPDQEKTTKAMRPSPTLNAIVDAIA
;
A
#
# COMPACT_ATOMS: atom_id res chain seq x y z
N LEU A 1 26.65 -1.61 18.65
CA LEU A 1 26.52 -2.10 17.26
C LEU A 1 27.43 -3.32 17.12
N ASP A 2 26.95 -4.41 16.52
CA ASP A 2 27.78 -5.57 16.10
C ASP A 2 27.90 -5.48 14.57
N ILE A 3 29.09 -5.15 14.06
CA ILE A 3 29.36 -4.92 12.63
C ILE A 3 30.53 -5.81 12.23
N ARG A 4 30.34 -6.57 11.15
CA ARG A 4 31.31 -7.57 10.68
C ARG A 4 31.46 -7.47 9.16
N ILE A 5 32.63 -7.83 8.67
CA ILE A 5 32.92 -7.96 7.24
C ILE A 5 33.19 -9.44 6.97
N MET A 6 32.43 -10.03 6.06
CA MET A 6 32.48 -11.45 5.71
C MET A 6 32.41 -11.61 4.20
N SER A 7 32.92 -12.71 3.67
CA SER A 7 32.66 -13.07 2.28
C SER A 7 31.15 -13.34 2.07
N PRO A 8 30.60 -13.20 0.85
CA PRO A 8 29.17 -13.44 0.62
C PRO A 8 28.68 -14.80 1.13
N ALA A 9 29.46 -15.87 0.94
CA ALA A 9 29.09 -17.21 1.39
C ALA A 9 29.02 -17.33 2.93
N GLU A 10 29.99 -16.74 3.63
CA GLU A 10 30.01 -16.72 5.10
C GLU A 10 28.88 -15.86 5.66
N ALA A 11 28.66 -14.67 5.08
CA ALA A 11 27.57 -13.77 5.45
C ALA A 11 26.21 -14.46 5.27
N THR A 12 25.97 -15.11 4.13
CA THR A 12 24.74 -15.85 3.89
C THR A 12 24.55 -16.98 4.92
N ARG A 13 25.58 -17.78 5.20
CA ARG A 13 25.48 -18.84 6.22
C ARG A 13 25.16 -18.28 7.60
N PHE A 14 25.87 -17.24 8.02
CA PHE A 14 25.64 -16.57 9.30
C PHE A 14 24.21 -16.02 9.42
N SER A 15 23.70 -15.36 8.38
CA SER A 15 22.32 -14.86 8.34
C SER A 15 21.30 -15.99 8.39
N LEU A 16 21.53 -17.10 7.69
CA LEU A 16 20.63 -18.27 7.67
C LEU A 16 20.61 -19.04 9.01
N GLU A 17 21.75 -19.13 9.70
CA GLU A 17 21.79 -19.71 11.04
C GLU A 17 20.97 -18.86 12.02
N ARG A 18 21.08 -17.53 11.94
CA ARG A 18 20.33 -16.59 12.79
C ARG A 18 18.85 -16.57 12.49
N ILE A 19 18.44 -16.52 11.21
CA ILE A 19 17.02 -16.47 10.85
C ILE A 19 16.28 -17.73 11.31
N LYS A 20 16.96 -18.90 11.29
CA LYS A 20 16.42 -20.16 11.82
C LYS A 20 16.17 -20.12 13.34
N GLU A 21 16.91 -19.28 14.05
CA GLU A 21 16.73 -19.01 15.47
C GLU A 21 15.77 -17.84 15.76
N GLY A 22 15.11 -17.29 14.72
CA GLY A 22 14.22 -16.12 14.86
C GLY A 22 14.96 -14.81 15.15
N LYS A 23 16.22 -14.69 14.69
CA LYS A 23 17.05 -13.50 14.88
C LYS A 23 17.32 -12.78 13.56
N ASP A 24 17.31 -11.46 13.61
CA ASP A 24 17.47 -10.60 12.42
C ASP A 24 18.94 -10.31 12.10
N THR A 25 19.25 -10.08 10.82
CA THR A 25 20.59 -9.64 10.36
C THR A 25 20.47 -8.66 9.20
N ILE A 26 21.07 -7.48 9.31
CA ILE A 26 21.12 -6.51 8.20
C ILE A 26 22.24 -6.92 7.24
N SER A 27 21.91 -7.05 5.95
CA SER A 27 22.90 -7.23 4.89
C SER A 27 23.27 -5.88 4.27
N VAL A 28 24.57 -5.56 4.21
CA VAL A 28 25.09 -4.36 3.54
C VAL A 28 25.92 -4.83 2.35
N THR A 29 25.44 -4.56 1.13
CA THR A 29 25.98 -5.19 -0.08
C THR A 29 26.15 -4.21 -1.23
N GLY A 30 26.81 -4.65 -2.31
CA GLY A 30 26.88 -3.91 -3.57
C GLY A 30 25.61 -4.07 -4.42
N ASN A 31 25.55 -3.38 -5.56
CA ASN A 31 24.31 -3.21 -6.33
C ASN A 31 23.65 -4.53 -6.81
N VAL A 32 24.44 -5.51 -7.26
CA VAL A 32 23.89 -6.81 -7.73
C VAL A 32 23.32 -7.63 -6.57
N LEU A 33 24.04 -7.69 -5.45
CA LEU A 33 23.57 -8.43 -4.28
C LEU A 33 22.38 -7.74 -3.61
N ARG A 34 22.28 -6.41 -3.66
CA ARG A 34 21.08 -5.68 -3.25
C ARG A 34 19.87 -6.28 -3.96
N ASP A 35 19.91 -6.33 -5.29
CA ASP A 35 18.83 -6.85 -6.13
C ASP A 35 18.44 -8.29 -5.76
N TYR A 36 19.42 -9.18 -5.67
CA TYR A 36 19.18 -10.60 -5.40
C TYR A 36 18.63 -10.84 -3.99
N LEU A 37 19.17 -10.16 -2.98
CA LEU A 37 18.80 -10.40 -1.59
C LEU A 37 17.45 -9.77 -1.24
N THR A 38 17.08 -8.67 -1.88
CA THR A 38 15.73 -8.07 -1.72
C THR A 38 14.62 -8.86 -2.41
N ASP A 39 14.95 -9.81 -3.29
CA ASP A 39 14.01 -10.83 -3.74
C ASP A 39 14.06 -12.09 -2.85
N LEU A 40 15.26 -12.65 -2.62
CA LEU A 40 15.44 -13.94 -1.97
C LEU A 40 14.80 -14.01 -0.59
N PHE A 41 15.15 -13.09 0.31
CA PHE A 41 14.70 -13.16 1.70
C PHE A 41 13.21 -12.82 1.86
N PRO A 42 12.67 -11.76 1.24
CA PRO A 42 11.23 -11.49 1.28
C PRO A 42 10.38 -12.63 0.71
N ILE A 43 10.82 -13.30 -0.36
CA ILE A 43 10.10 -14.47 -0.88
C ILE A 43 10.09 -15.61 0.15
N LEU A 44 11.21 -15.85 0.85
CA LEU A 44 11.28 -16.89 1.90
C LEU A 44 10.46 -16.54 3.14
N GLU A 45 10.42 -15.26 3.53
CA GLU A 45 9.79 -14.80 4.78
C GLU A 45 8.28 -14.58 4.64
N ILE A 46 7.86 -13.93 3.55
CA ILE A 46 6.48 -13.45 3.36
C ILE A 46 5.87 -13.88 2.02
N GLY A 47 6.54 -14.75 1.27
CA GLY A 47 6.01 -15.36 0.04
C GLY A 47 5.97 -14.46 -1.19
N THR A 48 6.50 -13.23 -1.10
CA THR A 48 6.56 -12.26 -2.21
C THR A 48 7.55 -11.14 -1.90
N SER A 49 8.21 -10.58 -2.92
CA SER A 49 9.05 -9.38 -2.78
C SER A 49 8.28 -8.06 -3.00
N ALA A 50 6.99 -8.13 -3.33
CA ALA A 50 6.16 -6.95 -3.57
C ALA A 50 5.70 -6.23 -2.29
N LYS A 51 5.96 -6.79 -1.10
CA LYS A 51 5.47 -6.30 0.20
C LYS A 51 6.62 -5.82 1.08
N MET A 52 7.43 -4.91 0.54
CA MET A 52 8.66 -4.43 1.18
C MET A 52 8.71 -2.91 1.20
N LEU A 53 9.39 -2.36 2.21
CA LEU A 53 9.83 -0.96 2.20
C LEU A 53 11.08 -0.83 1.32
N SER A 54 11.04 0.03 0.31
CA SER A 54 12.20 0.40 -0.50
C SER A 54 12.39 1.91 -0.43
N ILE A 55 13.33 2.33 0.41
CA ILE A 55 13.60 3.75 0.71
C ILE A 55 14.99 4.09 0.18
N VAL A 56 15.07 5.14 -0.63
CA VAL A 56 16.29 5.68 -1.20
C VAL A 56 16.52 7.10 -0.64
N PRO A 57 17.37 7.25 0.38
CA PRO A 57 17.81 8.57 0.84
C PRO A 57 18.62 9.25 -0.27
N LEU A 58 18.09 10.33 -0.83
CA LEU A 58 18.77 11.05 -1.91
C LEU A 58 19.96 11.83 -1.34
N MET A 59 21.06 11.87 -2.11
CA MET A 59 22.29 12.58 -1.70
C MET A 59 22.07 14.05 -1.33
N ASN A 60 21.10 14.70 -1.98
CA ASN A 60 20.77 16.11 -1.74
C ASN A 60 19.78 16.32 -0.58
N GLY A 61 19.59 15.31 0.28
CA GLY A 61 18.74 15.39 1.48
C GLY A 61 17.25 15.10 1.27
N GLY A 62 16.83 14.80 0.03
CA GLY A 62 15.47 14.34 -0.26
C GLY A 62 15.27 12.85 0.01
N GLY A 63 14.04 12.36 -0.15
CA GLY A 63 13.69 10.94 -0.07
C GLY A 63 12.98 10.46 -1.34
N LEU A 64 13.33 9.27 -1.80
CA LEU A 64 12.59 8.52 -2.81
C LEU A 64 12.07 7.24 -2.16
N PHE A 65 10.78 6.94 -2.34
CA PHE A 65 10.08 5.83 -1.71
C PHE A 65 9.47 4.97 -2.81
N GLU A 66 10.13 3.87 -3.14
CA GLU A 66 9.64 2.92 -4.14
C GLU A 66 8.58 2.02 -3.51
N THR A 67 7.49 1.80 -4.25
CA THR A 67 6.33 1.05 -3.76
C THR A 67 6.51 -0.47 -3.87
N GLY A 68 7.63 -0.93 -4.43
CA GLY A 68 7.97 -2.35 -4.56
C GLY A 68 9.07 -2.56 -5.61
N ALA A 69 9.65 -3.76 -5.63
CA ALA A 69 10.73 -4.13 -6.55
C ALA A 69 10.24 -4.85 -7.83
N GLY A 70 8.92 -5.07 -7.96
CA GLY A 70 8.33 -5.82 -9.07
C GLY A 70 8.04 -5.00 -10.34
N GLY A 71 7.63 -5.69 -11.41
CA GLY A 71 7.13 -5.05 -12.64
C GLY A 71 5.64 -4.66 -12.59
N SER A 72 5.14 -4.05 -13.67
CA SER A 72 3.76 -3.52 -13.76
C SER A 72 2.65 -4.55 -14.03
N ALA A 73 2.94 -5.85 -13.91
CA ALA A 73 1.99 -6.96 -13.96
C ALA A 73 0.95 -6.92 -15.12
N PRO A 74 1.36 -7.10 -16.40
CA PRO A 74 0.45 -7.03 -17.57
C PRO A 74 -0.74 -7.99 -17.51
N LYS A 75 -0.59 -9.15 -16.85
CA LYS A 75 -1.68 -10.13 -16.65
C LYS A 75 -2.77 -9.63 -15.70
N HIS A 76 -2.51 -8.61 -14.88
CA HIS A 76 -3.53 -7.97 -14.04
C HIS A 76 -4.40 -7.06 -14.90
N VAL A 77 -3.79 -6.33 -15.84
CA VAL A 77 -4.51 -5.49 -16.80
C VAL A 77 -5.42 -6.33 -17.70
N GLN A 78 -4.94 -7.49 -18.18
CA GLN A 78 -5.75 -8.42 -18.98
C GLN A 78 -7.02 -8.86 -18.23
N GLN A 79 -6.90 -9.30 -16.97
CA GLN A 79 -8.08 -9.67 -16.18
C GLN A 79 -9.02 -8.49 -15.95
N PHE A 80 -8.48 -7.29 -15.73
CA PHE A 80 -9.30 -6.10 -15.58
C PHE A 80 -10.08 -5.78 -16.86
N GLN A 81 -9.46 -5.94 -18.04
CA GLN A 81 -10.14 -5.74 -19.32
C GLN A 81 -11.22 -6.80 -19.59
N GLU A 82 -10.97 -8.06 -19.26
CA GLU A 82 -11.87 -9.17 -19.54
C GLU A 82 -13.04 -9.25 -18.55
N GLU A 83 -12.76 -9.04 -17.27
CA GLU A 83 -13.68 -9.37 -16.17
C GLU A 83 -13.89 -8.20 -15.19
N GLY A 84 -13.30 -7.04 -15.44
CA GLY A 84 -13.45 -5.88 -14.57
C GLY A 84 -12.94 -6.11 -13.15
N TYR A 85 -11.93 -6.97 -12.98
CA TYR A 85 -11.35 -7.34 -11.69
C TYR A 85 -9.85 -7.04 -11.66
N LEU A 86 -9.40 -6.23 -10.70
CA LEU A 86 -7.99 -5.88 -10.56
C LEU A 86 -7.38 -6.52 -9.30
N ARG A 87 -6.54 -7.53 -9.49
CA ARG A 87 -5.84 -8.26 -8.41
C ARG A 87 -4.49 -7.67 -8.00
N TRP A 88 -4.20 -6.43 -8.39
CA TRP A 88 -2.98 -5.74 -7.99
C TRP A 88 -3.04 -5.39 -6.49
N ASP A 89 -2.02 -5.78 -5.73
CA ASP A 89 -1.93 -5.49 -4.30
C ASP A 89 -1.16 -4.18 -4.08
N SER A 90 -1.87 -3.13 -3.63
CA SER A 90 -1.31 -1.80 -3.36
C SER A 90 -0.64 -1.68 -1.99
N LEU A 91 -0.42 -2.77 -1.25
CA LEU A 91 0.21 -2.71 0.07
C LEU A 91 1.53 -1.94 0.07
N GLY A 92 2.37 -2.16 -0.94
CA GLY A 92 3.64 -1.46 -1.07
C GLY A 92 3.51 0.05 -1.32
N GLU A 93 2.41 0.49 -1.95
CA GLU A 93 2.08 1.93 -2.08
C GLU A 93 1.74 2.54 -0.72
N PHE A 94 0.98 1.81 0.11
CA PHE A 94 0.61 2.25 1.45
C PHE A 94 1.84 2.33 2.36
N LEU A 95 2.70 1.30 2.29
CA LEU A 95 3.97 1.23 3.01
C LEU A 95 4.98 2.28 2.54
N ALA A 96 4.95 2.73 1.29
CA ALA A 96 5.81 3.82 0.81
C ALA A 96 5.28 5.21 1.20
N LEU A 97 3.95 5.37 1.29
CA LEU A 97 3.33 6.65 1.63
C LEU A 97 3.58 7.07 3.08
N ALA A 98 3.54 6.14 4.04
CA ALA A 98 3.81 6.43 5.45
C ALA A 98 5.21 7.04 5.69
N PRO A 99 6.34 6.41 5.28
CA PRO A 99 7.67 7.00 5.43
C PRO A 99 7.87 8.26 4.58
N SER A 100 7.13 8.41 3.46
CA SER A 100 7.10 9.67 2.70
C SER A 100 6.50 10.81 3.54
N LEU A 101 5.39 10.56 4.24
CA LEU A 101 4.77 11.53 5.15
C LEU A 101 5.65 11.80 6.38
N GLU A 102 6.32 10.79 6.93
CA GLU A 102 7.30 10.99 8.00
C GLU A 102 8.48 11.85 7.56
N HIS A 103 9.00 11.60 6.36
CA HIS A 103 10.08 12.41 5.78
C HIS A 103 9.62 13.85 5.59
N LEU A 104 8.41 14.08 5.06
CA LEU A 104 7.83 15.41 4.94
C LEU A 104 7.70 16.10 6.30
N SER A 105 7.24 15.38 7.32
CA SER A 105 7.10 15.91 8.68
C SER A 105 8.44 16.45 9.20
N LYS A 106 9.52 15.68 9.06
CA LYS A 106 10.87 16.08 9.47
C LYS A 106 11.43 17.21 8.61
N ALA A 107 11.31 17.10 7.29
CA ALA A 107 11.90 18.05 6.34
C ALA A 107 11.22 19.43 6.38
N SER A 108 9.93 19.48 6.69
CA SER A 108 9.14 20.73 6.71
C SER A 108 8.65 21.14 8.09
N ASN A 109 9.07 20.45 9.15
CA ASN A 109 8.57 20.62 10.52
C ASN A 109 7.02 20.60 10.58
N ASN A 110 6.42 19.63 9.89
CA ASN A 110 4.97 19.48 9.74
C ASN A 110 4.44 18.37 10.67
N PRO A 111 3.95 18.70 11.88
CA PRO A 111 3.45 17.70 12.82
C PRO A 111 2.20 16.97 12.30
N SER A 112 1.35 17.63 11.52
CA SER A 112 0.18 16.99 10.90
C SER A 112 0.57 15.85 9.94
N ALA A 113 1.69 16.00 9.22
CA ALA A 113 2.22 14.93 8.37
C ALA A 113 2.66 13.70 9.19
N LYS A 114 3.18 13.89 10.42
CA LYS A 114 3.51 12.77 11.32
C LYS A 114 2.25 12.03 11.76
N ILE A 115 1.20 12.76 12.13
CA ILE A 115 -0.09 12.18 12.51
C ILE A 115 -0.69 11.38 11.35
N LEU A 116 -0.62 11.91 10.11
CA LEU A 116 -1.05 11.20 8.91
C LEU A 116 -0.26 9.90 8.69
N ALA A 117 1.06 9.92 8.90
CA ALA A 117 1.90 8.73 8.80
C ALA A 117 1.52 7.68 9.86
N ASP A 118 1.45 8.07 11.13
CA ASP A 118 1.17 7.16 12.26
C ASP A 118 -0.24 6.54 12.17
N THR A 119 -1.20 7.30 11.66
CA THR A 119 -2.56 6.81 11.41
C THR A 119 -2.63 5.90 10.19
N LEU A 120 -1.81 6.15 9.16
CA LEU A 120 -1.71 5.28 7.98
C LEU A 120 -1.06 3.93 8.32
N ASP A 121 -0.03 3.92 9.18
CA ASP A 121 0.59 2.68 9.67
C ASP A 121 -0.43 1.82 10.41
N ARG A 122 -1.21 2.43 11.32
CA ARG A 122 -2.32 1.75 12.01
C ARG A 122 -3.38 1.23 11.04
N ALA A 123 -3.74 2.02 10.03
CA ALA A 123 -4.71 1.61 9.01
C ALA A 123 -4.21 0.42 8.17
N THR A 124 -2.92 0.44 7.81
CA THR A 124 -2.27 -0.63 7.04
C THR A 124 -2.19 -1.92 7.86
N ALA A 125 -1.84 -1.84 9.14
CA ALA A 125 -1.88 -2.99 10.06
C ALA A 125 -3.30 -3.57 10.15
N LYS A 126 -4.32 -2.72 10.37
CA LYS A 126 -5.73 -3.14 10.44
C LYS A 126 -6.23 -3.76 9.12
N LEU A 127 -5.75 -3.29 7.98
CA LEU A 127 -6.03 -3.88 6.66
C LEU A 127 -5.50 -5.31 6.56
N LEU A 128 -4.27 -5.55 7.05
CA LEU A 128 -3.65 -6.87 7.07
C LEU A 128 -4.34 -7.82 8.06
N GLU A 129 -4.59 -7.35 9.29
CA GLU A 129 -5.28 -8.12 10.35
C GLU A 129 -6.66 -8.59 9.92
N ASN A 130 -7.40 -7.75 9.19
CA ASN A 130 -8.74 -8.07 8.71
C ASN A 130 -8.75 -8.70 7.30
N ASN A 131 -7.58 -9.07 6.77
CA ASN A 131 -7.40 -9.68 5.46
C ASN A 131 -8.14 -8.92 4.32
N ARG A 132 -8.02 -7.58 4.32
CA ARG A 132 -8.67 -6.69 3.33
C ARG A 132 -7.75 -6.35 2.15
N SER A 133 -6.75 -7.20 1.88
CA SER A 133 -6.00 -7.17 0.61
C SER A 133 -6.87 -7.70 -0.53
N PRO A 134 -6.55 -7.38 -1.80
CA PRO A 134 -7.28 -7.93 -2.95
C PRO A 134 -7.25 -9.46 -2.91
N ALA A 135 -8.42 -10.06 -3.07
CA ALA A 135 -8.52 -11.49 -3.30
C ALA A 135 -8.03 -11.82 -4.73
N ARG A 136 -8.24 -13.06 -5.17
CA ARG A 136 -7.81 -13.51 -6.50
C ARG A 136 -8.96 -14.07 -7.34
N LYS A 137 -10.20 -13.71 -6.98
CA LYS A 137 -11.41 -14.26 -7.58
C LYS A 137 -12.47 -13.19 -7.76
N VAL A 138 -13.09 -13.17 -8.94
CA VAL A 138 -14.24 -12.32 -9.25
C VAL A 138 -15.40 -12.58 -8.29
N GLY A 139 -16.07 -11.52 -7.85
CA GLY A 139 -17.10 -11.55 -6.83
C GLY A 139 -16.57 -11.35 -5.41
N GLU A 140 -15.25 -11.30 -5.23
CA GLU A 140 -14.60 -10.96 -3.96
C GLU A 140 -13.96 -9.57 -4.04
N ILE A 141 -13.41 -9.10 -2.92
CA ILE A 141 -12.69 -7.82 -2.86
C ILE A 141 -11.55 -7.79 -3.88
N ASP A 142 -11.43 -6.70 -4.63
CA ASP A 142 -10.32 -6.43 -5.54
C ASP A 142 -9.52 -5.19 -5.07
N ASN A 143 -8.59 -4.69 -5.90
CA ASN A 143 -7.78 -3.50 -5.61
C ASN A 143 -8.62 -2.28 -5.18
N ARG A 144 -9.75 -2.01 -5.82
CA ARG A 144 -10.58 -0.86 -5.49
C ARG A 144 -11.22 -1.02 -4.11
N GLY A 145 -11.60 -2.25 -3.77
CA GLY A 145 -12.11 -2.58 -2.44
C GLY A 145 -11.06 -2.45 -1.34
N SER A 146 -9.81 -2.84 -1.58
CA SER A 146 -8.74 -2.67 -0.58
C SER A 146 -8.44 -1.19 -0.31
N HIS A 147 -8.50 -0.34 -1.34
CA HIS A 147 -8.38 1.12 -1.21
C HIS A 147 -9.51 1.72 -0.36
N PHE A 148 -10.74 1.26 -0.55
CA PHE A 148 -11.86 1.66 0.33
C PHE A 148 -11.61 1.28 1.79
N TYR A 149 -11.19 0.04 2.07
CA TYR A 149 -10.93 -0.40 3.44
C TYR A 149 -9.76 0.36 4.08
N LEU A 150 -8.70 0.65 3.31
CA LEU A 150 -7.63 1.51 3.80
C LEU A 150 -8.16 2.90 4.17
N ALA A 151 -8.96 3.53 3.30
CA ALA A 151 -9.54 4.85 3.56
C ALA A 151 -10.44 4.84 4.81
N LEU A 152 -11.25 3.79 4.99
CA LEU A 152 -12.08 3.59 6.18
C LEU A 152 -11.22 3.51 7.45
N TYR A 153 -10.22 2.63 7.47
CA TYR A 153 -9.38 2.44 8.65
C TYR A 153 -8.50 3.65 8.95
N TRP A 154 -8.05 4.36 7.92
CA TRP A 154 -7.26 5.58 8.08
C TRP A 154 -8.11 6.72 8.65
N ALA A 155 -9.32 6.92 8.12
CA ALA A 155 -10.26 7.89 8.67
C ALA A 155 -10.63 7.57 10.13
N GLN A 156 -10.83 6.30 10.47
CA GLN A 156 -11.05 5.87 11.86
C GLN A 156 -9.86 6.22 12.77
N ALA A 157 -8.63 5.86 12.36
CA ALA A 157 -7.44 6.16 13.15
C ALA A 157 -7.22 7.68 13.32
N LEU A 158 -7.53 8.48 12.30
CA LEU A 158 -7.50 9.94 12.36
C LEU A 158 -8.60 10.54 13.26
N ALA A 159 -9.76 9.90 13.34
CA ALA A 159 -10.84 10.28 14.24
C ALA A 159 -10.57 9.86 15.70
N GLU A 160 -9.73 8.85 15.92
CA GLU A 160 -9.40 8.31 17.25
C GLU A 160 -8.17 8.96 17.90
N GLN A 161 -7.23 9.47 17.10
CA GLN A 161 -6.03 10.14 17.63
C GLN A 161 -6.39 11.42 18.42
N THR A 162 -5.53 11.78 19.37
CA THR A 162 -5.73 12.93 20.29
C THR A 162 -4.65 14.01 20.17
N ASP A 163 -3.75 13.88 19.20
CA ASP A 163 -2.61 14.79 19.01
C ASP A 163 -3.03 16.08 18.29
N ASP A 164 -4.04 16.02 17.42
CA ASP A 164 -4.62 17.17 16.71
C ASP A 164 -6.16 17.08 16.68
N THR A 165 -6.81 17.92 17.48
CA THR A 165 -8.27 17.96 17.61
C THR A 165 -8.99 18.46 16.35
N ASN A 166 -8.33 19.26 15.51
CA ASN A 166 -8.91 19.73 14.25
C ASN A 166 -8.94 18.60 13.21
N LEU A 167 -7.83 17.86 13.07
CA LEU A 167 -7.79 16.66 12.24
C LEU A 167 -8.78 15.61 12.76
N GLN A 168 -8.84 15.42 14.08
CA GLN A 168 -9.79 14.53 14.72
C GLN A 168 -11.24 14.86 14.32
N ALA A 169 -11.65 16.13 14.51
CA ALA A 169 -13.00 16.57 14.19
C ALA A 169 -13.33 16.45 12.69
N ARG A 170 -12.38 16.81 11.81
CA ARG A 170 -12.54 16.69 10.35
C ARG A 170 -12.79 15.25 9.94
N PHE A 171 -11.98 14.32 10.43
CA PHE A 171 -12.07 12.90 10.03
C PHE A 171 -13.10 12.11 10.81
N ALA A 172 -13.60 12.57 11.96
CA ALA A 172 -14.72 11.94 12.67
C ALA A 172 -15.97 11.83 11.78
N LYS A 173 -16.30 12.89 11.02
CA LYS A 173 -17.42 12.88 10.08
C LYS A 173 -17.17 11.89 8.93
N VAL A 174 -15.96 11.90 8.36
CA VAL A 174 -15.58 11.03 7.24
C VAL A 174 -15.62 9.56 7.67
N ALA A 175 -15.02 9.23 8.81
CA ALA A 175 -15.00 7.88 9.38
C ALA A 175 -16.43 7.34 9.59
N LYS A 176 -17.31 8.19 10.14
CA LYS A 176 -18.73 7.85 10.31
C LYS A 176 -19.41 7.59 8.97
N GLN A 177 -19.26 8.48 7.99
CA GLN A 177 -19.87 8.33 6.67
C GLN A 177 -19.39 7.06 5.95
N LEU A 178 -18.09 6.75 5.99
CA LEU A 178 -17.54 5.54 5.39
C LEU A 178 -18.06 4.28 6.10
N ALA A 179 -18.13 4.27 7.43
CA ALA A 179 -18.63 3.14 8.21
C ALA A 179 -20.13 2.89 7.97
N GLU A 180 -20.96 3.93 8.01
CA GLU A 180 -22.41 3.81 7.78
C GLU A 180 -22.74 3.36 6.34
N ASN A 181 -21.86 3.65 5.38
CA ASN A 181 -22.04 3.28 3.97
C ASN A 181 -21.21 2.07 3.54
N GLU A 182 -20.56 1.34 4.46
CA GLU A 182 -19.65 0.23 4.12
C GLU A 182 -20.33 -0.81 3.22
N ALA A 183 -21.50 -1.30 3.62
CA ALA A 183 -22.25 -2.31 2.85
C ALA A 183 -22.66 -1.80 1.46
N LYS A 184 -22.99 -0.51 1.34
CA LYS A 184 -23.38 0.10 0.07
C LYS A 184 -22.19 0.27 -0.86
N ILE A 185 -21.08 0.80 -0.36
CA ILE A 185 -19.85 1.00 -1.13
C ILE A 185 -19.30 -0.34 -1.61
N THR A 186 -19.23 -1.34 -0.73
CA THR A 186 -18.76 -2.68 -1.11
C THR A 186 -19.66 -3.32 -2.18
N ALA A 187 -20.98 -3.17 -2.08
CA ALA A 187 -21.90 -3.64 -3.12
C ALA A 187 -21.71 -2.91 -4.47
N GLU A 188 -21.51 -1.59 -4.46
CA GLU A 188 -21.21 -0.81 -5.67
C GLU A 188 -19.89 -1.25 -6.33
N LEU A 189 -18.85 -1.48 -5.53
CA LEU A 189 -17.53 -1.94 -6.02
C LEU A 189 -17.59 -3.38 -6.57
N LEU A 190 -18.26 -4.30 -5.86
CA LEU A 190 -18.45 -5.68 -6.32
C LEU A 190 -19.32 -5.75 -7.58
N GLY A 191 -20.36 -4.91 -7.66
CA GLY A 191 -21.25 -4.82 -8.82
C GLY A 191 -20.58 -4.32 -10.10
N ALA A 192 -19.39 -3.71 -10.00
CA ALA A 192 -18.58 -3.28 -11.13
C ALA A 192 -17.72 -4.41 -11.74
N GLN A 193 -17.69 -5.59 -11.12
CA GLN A 193 -16.92 -6.75 -11.58
C GLN A 193 -17.74 -7.66 -12.51
N GLY A 194 -17.08 -8.64 -13.11
CA GLY A 194 -17.69 -9.70 -13.93
C GLY A 194 -18.10 -9.26 -15.33
N LYS A 195 -17.64 -8.09 -15.79
CA LYS A 195 -17.95 -7.55 -17.11
C LYS A 195 -16.68 -7.00 -17.77
N PRO A 196 -16.56 -7.10 -19.10
CA PRO A 196 -15.47 -6.46 -19.82
C PRO A 196 -15.42 -4.94 -19.58
N VAL A 197 -14.21 -4.41 -19.49
CA VAL A 197 -13.95 -2.98 -19.28
C VAL A 197 -13.18 -2.43 -20.49
N ASP A 198 -13.81 -1.50 -21.20
CA ASP A 198 -13.16 -0.72 -22.25
C ASP A 198 -12.44 0.50 -21.64
N MET A 199 -11.12 0.43 -21.57
CA MET A 199 -10.27 1.53 -21.12
C MET A 199 -9.88 2.50 -22.25
N GLY A 200 -10.33 2.28 -23.49
CA GLY A 200 -9.97 3.13 -24.64
C GLY A 200 -8.51 3.04 -25.10
N GLY A 201 -7.73 2.10 -24.55
CA GLY A 201 -6.32 1.87 -24.88
C GLY A 201 -5.65 0.94 -23.86
N TYR A 202 -4.37 0.63 -24.07
CA TYR A 202 -3.56 -0.19 -23.16
C TYR A 202 -2.36 0.60 -22.61
N TYR A 203 -1.39 0.96 -23.46
CA TYR A 203 -0.24 1.78 -23.05
C TYR A 203 -0.60 3.25 -22.82
N HIS A 204 -1.63 3.72 -23.50
CA HIS A 204 -2.16 5.08 -23.39
C HIS A 204 -3.70 5.00 -23.38
N PRO A 205 -4.30 4.58 -22.25
CA PRO A 205 -5.74 4.45 -22.14
C PRO A 205 -6.43 5.81 -22.09
N ASP A 206 -7.72 5.84 -22.39
CA ASP A 206 -8.56 7.02 -22.26
C ASP A 206 -8.78 7.36 -20.78
N GLN A 207 -8.39 8.57 -20.38
CA GLN A 207 -8.41 8.99 -18.98
C GLN A 207 -9.82 8.98 -18.38
N GLU A 208 -10.85 9.38 -19.13
CA GLU A 208 -12.22 9.44 -18.63
C GLU A 208 -12.79 8.03 -18.43
N LYS A 209 -12.59 7.14 -19.39
CA LYS A 209 -12.98 5.73 -19.30
C LYS A 209 -12.29 5.03 -18.13
N THR A 210 -10.97 5.18 -18.00
CA THR A 210 -10.21 4.57 -16.90
C THR A 210 -10.65 5.13 -15.54
N THR A 211 -10.88 6.45 -15.43
CA THR A 211 -11.35 7.06 -14.18
C THR A 211 -12.70 6.50 -13.76
N LYS A 212 -13.66 6.38 -14.69
CA LYS A 212 -14.98 5.80 -14.40
C LYS A 212 -14.89 4.33 -13.99
N ALA A 213 -14.03 3.54 -14.65
CA ALA A 213 -13.84 2.12 -14.34
C ALA A 213 -13.15 1.89 -12.98
N MET A 214 -12.23 2.78 -12.60
CA MET A 214 -11.48 2.70 -11.34
C MET A 214 -12.22 3.31 -10.15
N ARG A 215 -13.16 4.23 -10.39
CA ARG A 215 -13.98 4.89 -9.35
C ARG A 215 -15.48 4.61 -9.53
N PRO A 216 -15.94 3.34 -9.56
CA PRO A 216 -17.32 3.01 -9.90
C PRO A 216 -18.33 3.24 -8.76
N SER A 217 -17.87 3.48 -7.52
CA SER A 217 -18.75 3.75 -6.38
C SER A 217 -19.05 5.25 -6.26
N PRO A 218 -20.24 5.73 -6.71
CA PRO A 218 -20.63 7.13 -6.52
C PRO A 218 -20.72 7.50 -5.03
N THR A 219 -21.08 6.54 -4.16
CA THR A 219 -21.15 6.78 -2.71
C THR A 219 -19.77 7.07 -2.13
N LEU A 220 -18.76 6.27 -2.47
CA LEU A 220 -17.38 6.51 -2.04
C LEU A 220 -16.84 7.83 -2.60
N ASN A 221 -17.07 8.09 -3.90
CA ASN A 221 -16.60 9.31 -4.55
C ASN A 221 -17.16 10.55 -3.85
N ALA A 222 -18.46 10.58 -3.57
CA ALA A 222 -19.09 11.72 -2.90
C ALA A 222 -18.51 12.00 -1.50
N ILE A 223 -18.12 10.96 -0.75
CA ILE A 223 -17.48 11.12 0.56
C ILE A 223 -16.07 11.68 0.41
N VAL A 224 -15.26 11.13 -0.50
CA VAL A 224 -13.87 11.56 -0.74
C VAL A 224 -13.83 12.99 -1.29
N ASP A 225 -14.67 13.31 -2.26
CA ASP A 225 -14.71 14.63 -2.91
C ASP A 225 -15.15 15.73 -1.91
N ALA A 226 -15.93 15.37 -0.88
CA ALA A 226 -16.36 16.28 0.19
C ALA A 226 -15.31 16.49 1.30
N ILE A 227 -14.15 15.82 1.24
CA ILE A 227 -13.04 16.07 2.17
C ILE A 227 -12.37 17.41 1.84
N ALA A 228 -12.35 17.79 0.55
CA ALA A 228 -11.68 18.99 0.03
C ALA A 228 -12.24 20.30 0.61
#